data_AF-A0A2D4TNX6-F1
#
_entry.id   AF-A0A2D4TNX6-F1
#
_cell.length_a   1.000
_cell.length_b   1.000
_cell.length_c   1.000
_cell.angle_alpha   90.00
_cell.angle_beta   90.00
_cell.angle_gamma   90.00
#
_symmetry.space_group_name_H-M   'P 1'
#
loop_
_entity.id
_entity.type
_entity.pdbx_description
1 polymer ?
#
loop_
_entity_poly.entity_id
_entity_poly.type
_entity_poly.pdbx_seq_one_letter_code
_entity_poly.pdbx_strand_id
1 'polypeptide(L)'
;MTVQVTGTQTSSSIPQTSFKAEPKIASQAWSLDQIRGMRQNFEQETSTMVKTLGDSEHQTMLVAMYEGTEKLLNRKVSDFAVTQYLEDLKVAAADLRKRGMSGENYRTSLLQQSQNALNRMLSLG
;
A
#
# COMPACT_ATOMS: atom_id res chain seq x y z
N MET A 1 14.64 -42.86 -62.33
CA MET A 1 15.45 -41.89 -61.58
C MET A 1 14.53 -40.74 -61.18
N THR A 2 14.14 -40.67 -59.91
CA THR A 2 13.25 -39.64 -59.37
C THR A 2 13.92 -39.07 -58.13
N VAL A 3 14.24 -37.79 -58.19
CA VAL A 3 14.95 -37.03 -57.16
C VAL A 3 14.00 -36.70 -55.99
N GLN A 4 14.39 -37.07 -54.78
CA GLN A 4 13.75 -36.66 -53.54
C GLN A 4 14.24 -35.25 -53.15
N VAL A 5 13.32 -34.33 -52.91
CA VAL A 5 13.59 -33.01 -52.33
C VAL A 5 13.40 -33.07 -50.82
N THR A 6 14.48 -32.81 -50.10
CA THR A 6 14.56 -32.70 -48.64
C THR A 6 13.93 -31.38 -48.19
N GLY A 7 12.84 -31.45 -47.43
CA GLY A 7 12.29 -30.31 -46.67
C GLY A 7 12.32 -30.65 -45.18
N THR A 8 13.23 -30.03 -44.44
CA THR A 8 13.33 -30.15 -42.98
C THR A 8 12.27 -29.28 -42.31
N GLN A 9 11.22 -29.90 -41.76
CA GLN A 9 10.31 -29.26 -40.80
C GLN A 9 10.89 -29.43 -39.39
N THR A 10 11.43 -28.35 -38.82
CA THR A 10 11.74 -28.24 -37.40
C THR A 10 10.43 -28.05 -36.63
N SER A 11 9.90 -29.15 -36.07
CA SER A 11 8.80 -29.09 -35.12
C SER A 11 9.37 -28.80 -33.73
N SER A 12 9.42 -27.52 -33.35
CA SER A 12 9.77 -27.12 -31.99
C SER A 12 8.55 -27.28 -31.09
N SER A 13 8.53 -28.36 -30.32
CA SER A 13 7.54 -28.57 -29.25
C SER A 13 7.76 -27.54 -28.14
N ILE A 14 6.82 -26.60 -27.99
CA ILE A 14 6.73 -25.71 -26.83
C ILE A 14 6.07 -26.51 -25.69
N PRO A 15 6.70 -26.71 -24.53
CA PRO A 15 5.99 -27.25 -23.38
C PRO A 15 5.02 -26.17 -22.86
N GLN A 16 3.72 -26.43 -22.93
CA GLN A 16 2.73 -25.67 -22.17
C GLN A 16 2.90 -26.01 -20.68
N THR A 17 3.72 -25.22 -19.98
CA THR A 17 3.67 -25.17 -18.52
C THR A 17 2.36 -24.51 -18.13
N SER A 18 1.43 -25.34 -17.67
CA SER A 18 0.18 -24.92 -17.03
C SER A 18 0.52 -24.21 -15.72
N PHE A 19 0.78 -22.90 -15.77
CA PHE A 19 0.78 -22.08 -14.57
C PHE A 19 -0.67 -21.73 -14.24
N LYS A 20 -1.38 -22.66 -13.60
CA LYS A 20 -2.50 -22.29 -12.74
C LYS A 20 -1.91 -21.72 -11.44
N ALA A 21 -1.35 -20.51 -11.54
CA ALA A 21 -1.12 -19.69 -10.36
C ALA A 21 -2.50 -19.17 -9.96
N GLU A 22 -3.22 -19.99 -9.20
CA GLU A 22 -4.38 -19.53 -8.46
C GLU A 22 -3.86 -18.48 -7.48
N PRO A 23 -4.23 -17.19 -7.59
CA PRO A 23 -3.84 -16.22 -6.59
C PRO A 23 -4.53 -16.65 -5.30
N LYS A 24 -3.81 -17.36 -4.43
CA LYS A 24 -4.21 -17.54 -3.05
C LYS A 24 -4.16 -16.15 -2.41
N ILE A 25 -5.20 -15.36 -2.62
CA ILE A 25 -5.56 -14.27 -1.71
C ILE A 25 -6.18 -14.94 -0.48
N ALA A 26 -5.39 -15.78 0.19
CA ALA A 26 -5.68 -16.09 1.57
C ALA A 26 -5.22 -14.85 2.33
N SER A 27 -6.17 -14.02 2.76
CA SER A 27 -5.90 -12.86 3.60
C SER A 27 -5.25 -13.35 4.90
N GLN A 28 -3.92 -13.45 4.89
CA GLN A 28 -3.14 -13.73 6.07
C GLN A 28 -3.28 -12.53 7.00
N ALA A 29 -3.40 -12.79 8.29
CA ALA A 29 -3.42 -11.70 9.25
C ALA A 29 -2.09 -10.94 9.18
N TRP A 30 -2.16 -9.61 9.23
CA TRP A 30 -0.97 -8.76 9.18
C TRP A 30 -0.03 -9.07 10.36
N SER A 31 1.20 -9.43 10.02
CA SER A 31 2.26 -9.69 11.00
C SER A 31 2.99 -8.41 11.40
N LEU A 32 3.72 -8.47 12.52
CA LEU A 32 4.52 -7.36 13.00
C LEU A 32 5.60 -6.94 11.99
N ASP A 33 6.23 -7.91 11.30
CA ASP A 33 7.28 -7.61 10.32
C ASP A 33 6.72 -6.94 9.06
N GLN A 34 5.52 -7.35 8.61
CA GLN A 34 4.82 -6.68 7.51
C GLN A 34 4.49 -5.23 7.88
N ILE A 35 3.97 -5.01 9.10
CA ILE A 35 3.68 -3.66 9.60
C ILE A 35 4.97 -2.83 9.70
N ARG A 36 6.08 -3.41 10.17
CA ARG A 36 7.37 -2.70 10.23
C ARG A 36 7.86 -2.30 8.84
N GLY A 37 7.85 -3.22 7.88
CA GLY A 37 8.29 -2.94 6.51
C GLY A 37 7.44 -1.85 5.84
N MET A 38 6.12 -1.92 5.98
CA MET A 38 5.22 -0.91 5.43
C MET A 38 5.40 0.46 6.11
N ARG A 39 5.65 0.52 7.44
CA ARG A 39 5.99 1.78 8.13
C ARG A 39 7.26 2.42 7.56
N GLN A 40 8.32 1.63 7.40
CA GLN A 40 9.60 2.09 6.86
C GLN A 40 9.46 2.61 5.43
N ASN A 41 8.70 1.90 4.58
CA ASN A 41 8.43 2.36 3.22
C ASN A 41 7.69 3.70 3.22
N PHE A 42 6.65 3.82 4.06
CA PHE A 42 5.88 5.06 4.17
C PHE A 42 6.75 6.24 4.62
N GLU A 43 7.59 6.05 5.65
CA GLU A 43 8.53 7.08 6.12
C GLU A 43 9.49 7.53 5.01
N GLN A 44 10.04 6.58 4.25
CA GLN A 44 10.95 6.88 3.16
C GLN A 44 10.25 7.65 2.03
N GLU A 45 9.08 7.17 1.60
CA GLU A 45 8.27 7.79 0.54
C GLU A 45 7.83 9.20 0.90
N THR A 46 7.50 9.43 2.17
CA THR A 46 6.97 10.72 2.65
C THR A 46 8.03 11.69 3.14
N SER A 47 9.30 11.26 3.23
CA SER A 47 10.42 12.11 3.69
C SER A 47 10.50 13.48 3.00
N THR A 48 10.16 13.56 1.71
CA THR A 48 10.18 14.82 0.95
C THR A 48 8.99 15.73 1.23
N MET A 49 7.90 15.20 1.80
CA MET A 49 6.70 15.95 2.15
C MET A 49 6.93 16.95 3.27
N VAL A 50 8.00 16.82 4.06
CA VAL A 50 8.45 17.84 5.02
C VAL A 50 8.52 19.23 4.36
N LYS A 51 8.95 19.33 3.09
CA LYS A 51 9.03 20.61 2.37
C LYS A 51 7.68 21.28 2.14
N THR A 52 6.62 20.49 2.04
CA THR A 52 5.26 20.98 1.79
C THR A 52 4.48 21.14 3.10
N LEU A 53 4.65 20.21 4.04
CA LEU A 53 3.91 20.17 5.28
C LEU A 53 4.53 21.07 6.37
N GLY A 54 5.86 21.06 6.48
CA GLY A 54 6.58 21.49 7.67
C GLY A 54 6.83 20.31 8.62
N ASP A 55 7.83 20.44 9.50
CA ASP A 55 8.27 19.34 10.37
C ASP A 55 7.18 18.85 11.32
N SER A 56 6.42 19.78 11.93
CA SER A 56 5.36 19.46 12.89
C SER A 56 4.20 18.70 12.24
N GLU A 57 3.72 19.18 11.09
CA GLU A 57 2.64 18.56 10.34
C GLU A 57 3.07 17.22 9.73
N HIS A 58 4.31 17.12 9.24
CA HIS A 58 4.87 15.84 8.79
C HIS A 58 4.97 14.82 9.94
N GLN A 59 5.46 15.22 11.11
CA GLN A 59 5.50 14.36 12.29
C GLN A 59 4.10 13.89 12.69
N THR A 60 3.12 14.76 12.61
CA THR A 60 1.71 14.43 12.88
C THR A 60 1.18 13.38 11.90
N MET A 61 1.54 13.49 10.61
CA MET A 61 1.21 12.48 9.61
C MET A 61 1.86 11.13 9.92
N LEU A 62 3.12 11.11 10.35
CA LEU A 62 3.77 9.88 10.79
C LEU A 62 3.06 9.27 12.00
N VAL A 63 2.70 10.08 13.00
CA VAL A 63 1.93 9.60 14.17
C VAL A 63 0.61 8.95 13.74
N ALA A 64 -0.16 9.57 12.85
CA ALA A 64 -1.39 9.01 12.31
C ALA A 64 -1.15 7.66 11.59
N MET A 65 -0.06 7.55 10.83
CA MET A 65 0.34 6.31 10.18
C MET A 65 0.67 5.22 11.20
N TYR A 66 1.48 5.54 12.23
CA TYR A 66 1.85 4.59 13.28
C TYR A 66 0.63 4.11 14.06
N GLU A 67 -0.22 5.04 14.53
CA GLU A 67 -1.44 4.71 15.29
C GLU A 67 -2.41 3.84 14.48
N GLY A 68 -2.64 4.19 13.21
CA GLY A 68 -3.55 3.42 12.37
C GLY A 68 -3.03 2.03 12.04
N THR A 69 -1.75 1.91 11.70
CA THR A 69 -1.13 0.63 11.33
C THR A 69 -0.95 -0.30 12.52
N GLU A 70 -0.91 0.22 13.74
CA GLU A 70 -0.91 -0.59 14.95
C GLU A 70 -2.21 -1.40 15.10
N LYS A 71 -3.34 -0.87 14.61
CA LYS A 71 -4.63 -1.57 14.65
C LYS A 71 -4.73 -2.72 13.65
N LEU A 72 -3.78 -2.84 12.71
CA LEU A 72 -3.72 -3.93 11.74
C LEU A 72 -3.18 -5.23 12.34
N LEU A 73 -2.46 -5.16 13.46
CA LEU A 73 -1.80 -6.34 14.03
C LEU A 73 -2.81 -7.46 14.27
N ASN A 74 -2.53 -8.64 13.71
CA ASN A 74 -3.40 -9.82 13.77
C ASN A 74 -4.79 -9.64 13.12
N ARG A 75 -4.99 -8.60 12.31
CA ARG A 75 -6.21 -8.40 11.51
C ARG A 75 -6.02 -8.95 10.10
N LYS A 76 -7.09 -9.53 9.56
CA LYS A 76 -7.18 -9.90 8.15
C LYS A 76 -7.74 -8.71 7.39
N VAL A 77 -6.87 -7.96 6.73
CA VAL A 77 -7.22 -6.83 5.88
C VAL A 77 -6.44 -7.02 4.59
N SER A 78 -7.05 -6.71 3.44
CA SER A 78 -6.34 -6.82 2.17
C SER A 78 -5.20 -5.81 2.07
N ASP A 79 -4.11 -6.22 1.42
CA ASP A 79 -2.95 -5.34 1.20
C ASP A 79 -3.35 -4.07 0.45
N PHE A 80 -4.26 -4.21 -0.53
CA PHE A 80 -4.82 -3.08 -1.26
C PHE A 80 -5.49 -2.05 -0.34
N ALA A 81 -6.29 -2.49 0.63
CA ALA A 81 -7.00 -1.58 1.50
C ALA A 81 -6.05 -0.85 2.47
N VAL A 82 -4.99 -1.53 2.93
CA VAL A 82 -3.92 -0.90 3.72
C VAL A 82 -3.15 0.13 2.90
N THR A 83 -2.78 -0.20 1.66
CA THR A 83 -2.13 0.77 0.75
C THR A 83 -3.01 1.97 0.49
N GLN A 84 -4.31 1.77 0.22
CA GLN A 84 -5.26 2.86 0.02
C GLN A 84 -5.38 3.75 1.25
N TYR A 85 -5.43 3.17 2.45
CA TYR A 85 -5.44 3.92 3.71
C TYR A 85 -4.22 4.84 3.85
N LEU A 86 -3.03 4.35 3.48
CA LEU A 86 -1.80 5.14 3.54
C LEU A 86 -1.76 6.25 2.48
N GLU A 87 -2.20 5.99 1.26
CA GLU A 87 -2.29 7.01 0.22
C GLU A 87 -3.31 8.10 0.59
N ASP A 88 -4.47 7.71 1.10
CA ASP A 88 -5.49 8.65 1.60
C ASP A 88 -4.93 9.53 2.73
N LEU A 89 -4.09 8.97 3.60
CA LEU A 89 -3.43 9.72 4.66
C LEU A 89 -2.48 10.80 4.11
N LYS A 90 -1.68 10.47 3.09
CA LYS A 90 -0.78 11.44 2.42
C LYS A 90 -1.59 12.58 1.80
N VAL A 91 -2.69 12.26 1.12
CA VAL A 91 -3.59 13.24 0.48
C VAL A 91 -4.24 14.13 1.52
N ALA A 92 -4.82 13.55 2.58
CA ALA A 92 -5.46 14.30 3.66
C ALA A 92 -4.47 15.26 4.34
N ALA A 93 -3.24 14.80 4.60
CA ALA A 93 -2.18 15.61 5.18
C ALA A 93 -1.84 16.82 4.30
N ALA A 94 -1.67 16.61 2.99
CA ALA A 94 -1.38 17.68 2.05
C ALA A 94 -2.56 18.67 1.92
N ASP A 95 -3.79 18.18 1.85
CA ASP A 95 -4.96 19.02 1.65
C ASP A 95 -5.30 19.87 2.88
N LEU A 96 -5.14 19.34 4.09
CA LEU A 96 -5.25 20.14 5.31
C LEU A 96 -4.22 21.29 5.32
N ARG A 97 -2.99 21.00 4.89
CA ARG A 97 -1.95 22.04 4.82
C ARG A 97 -2.25 23.08 3.76
N LYS A 98 -2.70 22.68 2.57
CA LYS A 98 -3.13 23.60 1.49
C LYS A 98 -4.27 24.52 1.94
N ARG A 99 -5.16 24.04 2.83
CA ARG A 99 -6.22 24.84 3.44
C ARG A 99 -5.74 25.81 4.52
N GLY A 100 -4.43 25.87 4.77
CA GLY A 100 -3.81 26.76 5.75
C GLY A 100 -3.88 26.23 7.19
N MET A 101 -4.28 24.97 7.41
CA MET A 101 -4.27 24.40 8.76
C MET A 101 -2.85 24.09 9.22
N SER A 102 -2.62 24.26 10.51
CA SER A 102 -1.37 23.93 11.21
C SER A 102 -1.65 23.63 12.69
N GLY A 103 -0.64 23.12 13.40
CA GLY A 103 -0.69 22.89 14.84
C GLY A 103 -1.84 21.97 15.25
N GLU A 104 -2.56 22.34 16.32
CA GLU A 104 -3.57 21.47 16.93
C GLU A 104 -4.78 21.21 16.02
N ASN A 105 -5.20 22.21 15.23
CA ASN A 105 -6.31 22.05 14.27
C ASN A 105 -5.94 21.05 13.17
N TYR A 106 -4.70 21.11 12.68
CA TYR A 106 -4.18 20.14 11.72
C TYR A 106 -4.13 18.74 12.34
N ARG A 107 -3.55 18.62 13.54
CA ARG A 107 -3.42 17.37 14.28
C ARG A 107 -4.76 16.69 14.51
N THR A 108 -5.71 17.40 15.12
CA THR A 108 -7.05 16.87 15.39
C THR A 108 -7.73 16.43 14.11
N SER A 109 -7.68 17.27 13.06
CA SER A 109 -8.34 16.97 11.78
C SER A 109 -7.73 15.76 11.08
N LEU A 110 -6.40 15.63 11.07
CA LEU A 110 -5.71 14.54 10.40
C LEU A 110 -5.93 13.21 11.13
N LEU A 111 -5.79 13.20 12.46
CA LEU A 111 -6.02 12.01 13.27
C LEU A 111 -7.48 11.53 13.17
N GLN A 112 -8.44 12.46 13.15
CA GLN A 112 -9.84 12.11 12.96
C GLN A 112 -10.11 11.51 11.56
N GLN A 113 -9.51 12.08 10.51
CA GLN A 113 -9.67 11.55 9.15
C GLN A 113 -9.02 10.17 9.01
N SER A 114 -7.82 9.99 9.56
CA SER A 114 -7.13 8.70 9.64
C SER A 114 -7.99 7.66 10.36
N GLN A 115 -8.52 7.98 11.55
CA GLN A 115 -9.38 7.06 12.29
C GLN A 115 -10.65 6.69 11.51
N ASN A 116 -11.27 7.65 10.82
CA ASN A 116 -12.45 7.40 10.00
C ASN A 116 -12.13 6.49 8.79
N ALA A 117 -11.00 6.71 8.13
CA ALA A 117 -10.54 5.86 7.04
C ALA A 117 -10.24 4.43 7.51
N LEU A 118 -9.56 4.31 8.65
CA LEU A 118 -9.28 3.04 9.31
C LEU A 118 -10.56 2.28 9.66
N ASN A 119 -11.54 2.96 10.26
CA ASN A 119 -12.83 2.33 10.61
C ASN A 119 -13.56 1.81 9.37
N ARG A 120 -13.57 2.57 8.27
CA ARG A 120 -14.14 2.11 7.00
C ARG A 120 -13.41 0.87 6.48
N MET A 121 -12.09 0.92 6.44
CA MET A 121 -11.25 -0.20 6.00
C MET A 121 -11.47 -1.47 6.85
N LEU A 122 -11.52 -1.33 8.17
CA LEU A 122 -11.73 -2.46 9.10
C LEU A 122 -13.17 -2.98 9.10
N SER A 123 -14.16 -2.17 8.71
CA SER A 123 -15.56 -2.61 8.59
C SER A 123 -15.84 -3.41 7.32
N LEU A 124 -14.96 -3.32 6.32
CA LEU A 124 -15.10 -3.97 5.02
C LEU A 124 -14.32 -5.29 4.90
N GLY A 125 -13.53 -5.65 5.92
CA GLY A 125 -12.72 -6.88 5.98
C GLY A 125 -13.21 -7.85 7.05
#